data_AF-A0A7L1G4A9-F1
#
_entry.id   AF-A0A7L1G4A9-F1
#
_cell.length_a   1.000
_cell.length_b   1.000
_cell.length_c   1.000
_cell.angle_alpha   90.00
_cell.angle_beta   90.00
_cell.angle_gamma   90.00
#
_symmetry.space_group_name_H-M   'P 1'
#
loop_
_entity.id
_entity.type
_entity.pdbx_description
1 polymer ?
#
loop_
_entity_poly.entity_id
_entity_poly.type
_entity_poly.pdbx_seq_one_letter_code
_entity_poly.pdbx_strand_id
1 'polypeptide(L)'
;SRKFVFFNIPQIQYKNPWVQIMLFKNMTPSPFLRFYLDNGEQVLVDIEDKTNKEITEHIKKILGKSKETLEKEERERRKLSHPANFGPKKYHLRECICEVEGQVPCPAVVPLPKEMRGKYKAAVKDKA
;
A
#
# COMPACT_ATOMS: atom_id res chain seq x y z
N SER A 1 -19.20 7.93 -24.60
CA SER A 1 -18.48 6.64 -24.53
C SER A 1 -17.00 6.67 -24.95
N ARG A 2 -16.61 7.07 -26.19
CA ARG A 2 -15.20 6.96 -26.69
C ARG A 2 -14.15 7.65 -25.80
N LYS A 3 -14.46 8.85 -25.29
CA LYS A 3 -13.59 9.59 -24.35
C LYS A 3 -13.36 8.82 -23.05
N PHE A 4 -14.36 8.14 -22.52
CA PHE A 4 -14.23 7.33 -21.31
C PHE A 4 -13.27 6.15 -21.53
N VAL A 5 -13.40 5.46 -22.66
CA VAL A 5 -12.47 4.37 -23.02
C VAL A 5 -11.02 4.88 -23.14
N PHE A 6 -10.83 6.03 -23.78
CA PHE A 6 -9.49 6.58 -24.01
C PHE A 6 -8.82 7.11 -22.72
N PHE A 7 -9.56 7.85 -21.88
CA PHE A 7 -8.97 8.54 -20.72
C PHE A 7 -9.10 7.79 -19.39
N ASN A 8 -10.20 7.07 -19.17
CA ASN A 8 -10.56 6.55 -17.85
C ASN A 8 -10.25 5.06 -17.70
N ILE A 9 -10.41 4.23 -18.74
CA ILE A 9 -10.12 2.79 -18.67
C ILE A 9 -8.67 2.49 -18.24
N PRO A 10 -7.62 3.18 -18.75
CA PRO A 10 -6.25 2.95 -18.27
C PRO A 10 -6.09 3.18 -16.77
N GLN A 11 -6.74 4.22 -16.24
CA GLN A 11 -6.70 4.54 -14.81
C GLN A 11 -7.41 3.48 -13.97
N ILE A 12 -8.56 2.99 -14.47
CA ILE A 12 -9.33 1.93 -13.81
C ILE A 12 -8.51 0.63 -13.79
N GLN A 13 -7.93 0.22 -14.92
CA GLN A 13 -7.10 -1.00 -14.98
C GLN A 13 -5.89 -0.92 -14.07
N TYR A 14 -5.21 0.23 -14.01
CA TYR A 14 -4.05 0.43 -13.14
C TYR A 14 -4.39 0.26 -11.66
N LYS A 15 -5.54 0.80 -11.22
CA LYS A 15 -6.00 0.68 -9.82
C LYS A 15 -6.61 -0.69 -9.50
N ASN A 16 -7.05 -1.42 -10.52
CA ASN A 16 -7.70 -2.72 -10.40
C ASN A 16 -7.01 -3.76 -11.30
N PRO A 17 -5.74 -4.11 -11.02
CA PRO A 17 -4.95 -4.97 -11.90
C PRO A 17 -5.53 -6.39 -12.05
N TRP A 18 -6.32 -6.83 -11.08
CA TRP A 18 -6.95 -8.15 -11.03
C TRP A 18 -8.32 -8.21 -11.71
N VAL A 19 -8.83 -7.07 -12.19
CA VAL A 19 -10.11 -7.01 -12.90
C VAL A 19 -9.84 -7.08 -14.40
N GLN A 20 -10.51 -8.01 -15.09
CA GLN A 20 -10.45 -8.12 -16.54
C GLN A 20 -11.40 -7.12 -17.20
N ILE A 21 -10.88 -6.29 -18.10
CA ILE A 21 -11.68 -5.35 -18.90
C ILE A 21 -11.65 -5.78 -20.37
N MET A 22 -12.83 -6.02 -20.94
CA MET A 22 -13.02 -6.35 -22.35
C MET A 22 -13.77 -5.23 -23.06
N LEU A 23 -13.31 -4.86 -24.26
CA LEU A 23 -13.90 -3.79 -25.07
C LEU A 23 -14.42 -4.36 -26.38
N PHE A 24 -15.72 -4.19 -26.62
CA PHE A 24 -16.37 -4.57 -27.87
C PHE A 24 -16.77 -3.31 -28.65
N LYS A 25 -16.58 -3.33 -29.97
CA LYS A 25 -16.86 -2.19 -30.85
C LYS A 25 -17.95 -2.57 -31.85
N ASN A 26 -18.89 -1.65 -32.09
CA ASN A 26 -19.93 -1.77 -33.12
C ASN A 26 -20.82 -3.02 -33.03
N MET A 27 -21.02 -3.57 -31.82
CA MET A 27 -21.89 -4.74 -31.60
C MET A 27 -23.35 -4.35 -31.37
N THR A 28 -23.61 -3.18 -30.79
CA THR A 28 -24.94 -2.68 -30.44
C THR A 28 -25.10 -1.23 -30.88
N PRO A 29 -26.34 -0.78 -31.16
CA PRO A 29 -26.61 0.60 -31.58
C PRO A 29 -26.24 1.62 -30.50
N SER A 30 -26.57 1.33 -29.23
CA SER A 30 -26.27 2.20 -28.08
C SER A 30 -25.16 1.61 -27.20
N PRO A 31 -24.27 2.45 -26.62
CA PRO A 31 -23.17 2.00 -25.79
C PRO A 31 -23.59 1.74 -24.33
N PHE A 32 -23.13 0.63 -23.76
CA PHE A 32 -23.36 0.29 -22.36
C PHE A 32 -22.11 -0.30 -21.71
N LEU A 33 -22.11 -0.39 -20.39
CA LEU A 33 -21.16 -1.15 -19.59
C LEU A 33 -21.86 -2.31 -18.91
N ARG A 34 -21.18 -3.45 -18.83
CA ARG A 34 -21.69 -4.64 -18.15
C ARG A 34 -20.61 -5.15 -17.19
N PHE A 35 -20.98 -5.30 -15.93
CA PHE A 35 -20.14 -5.85 -14.89
C PHE A 35 -20.64 -7.24 -14.51
N TYR A 36 -19.71 -8.16 -14.30
CA TYR A 36 -19.98 -9.51 -13.82
C TYR A 36 -19.32 -9.64 -12.46
N LEU A 37 -20.13 -9.91 -11.44
CA LEU A 37 -19.68 -9.98 -10.04
C LEU A 37 -19.46 -11.43 -9.62
N ASP A 38 -18.70 -11.62 -8.54
CA ASP A 38 -18.33 -12.96 -8.04
C ASP A 38 -19.54 -13.81 -7.61
N ASN A 39 -20.63 -13.16 -7.21
CA ASN A 39 -21.90 -13.80 -6.87
C ASN A 39 -22.74 -14.22 -8.11
N GLY A 40 -22.23 -13.99 -9.33
CA GLY A 40 -22.94 -14.22 -10.58
C GLY A 40 -23.91 -13.11 -10.99
N GLU A 41 -24.05 -12.06 -10.17
CA GLU A 41 -24.88 -10.90 -10.48
C GLU A 41 -24.28 -10.08 -11.63
N GLN A 42 -25.16 -9.48 -12.42
CA GLN A 42 -24.77 -8.68 -13.57
C GLN A 42 -25.36 -7.29 -13.47
N VAL A 43 -24.48 -6.29 -13.52
CA VAL A 43 -24.88 -4.88 -13.47
C VAL A 43 -24.74 -4.29 -14.87
N LEU A 44 -25.85 -3.84 -15.44
CA LEU A 44 -25.89 -3.16 -16.73
C LEU A 44 -26.03 -1.65 -16.51
N VAL A 45 -25.14 -0.88 -17.11
CA VAL A 45 -25.13 0.59 -17.01
C VAL A 45 -25.18 1.17 -18.42
N ASP A 46 -26.29 1.80 -18.74
CA ASP A 46 -26.41 2.59 -19.97
C ASP A 46 -25.55 3.87 -19.87
N ILE A 47 -24.75 4.13 -20.90
CA ILE A 47 -23.84 5.27 -20.98
C ILE A 47 -24.06 6.13 -22.24
N GLU A 48 -25.20 5.95 -22.90
CA GLU A 48 -25.68 6.85 -23.95
C GLU A 48 -25.81 8.28 -23.40
N ASP A 49 -25.40 9.27 -24.21
CA ASP A 49 -25.40 10.70 -23.92
C ASP A 49 -24.71 11.18 -22.62
N LYS A 50 -23.99 10.30 -21.91
CA LYS A 50 -23.23 10.66 -20.71
C LYS A 50 -21.82 11.13 -21.03
N THR A 51 -21.37 12.14 -20.29
CA THR A 51 -19.97 12.58 -20.34
C THR A 51 -19.06 11.57 -19.64
N ASN A 52 -17.75 11.58 -19.95
CA ASN A 52 -16.82 10.64 -19.32
C ASN A 52 -16.71 10.82 -17.79
N LYS A 53 -16.92 12.05 -17.30
CA LYS A 53 -16.95 12.36 -15.87
C LYS A 53 -18.19 11.76 -15.21
N GLU A 54 -19.37 11.98 -15.78
CA GLU A 54 -20.63 11.39 -15.29
C GLU A 54 -20.55 9.86 -15.25
N ILE A 55 -20.02 9.23 -16.30
CA ILE A 55 -19.83 7.77 -16.33
C ILE A 55 -18.93 7.34 -15.16
N THR A 56 -17.83 8.04 -14.93
CA THR A 56 -16.88 7.71 -13.86
C THR A 56 -17.50 7.86 -12.47
N GLU A 57 -18.21 8.95 -12.23
CA GLU A 57 -18.89 9.20 -10.96
C GLU A 57 -20.01 8.19 -10.70
N HIS A 58 -20.78 7.85 -11.74
CA HIS A 58 -21.85 6.88 -11.66
C HIS A 58 -21.33 5.47 -11.33
N ILE A 59 -20.28 5.00 -12.01
CA ILE A 59 -19.64 3.71 -11.70
C ILE A 59 -19.08 3.71 -10.28
N LYS A 60 -18.42 4.80 -9.88
CA LYS A 60 -17.87 4.95 -8.52
C LYS A 60 -18.96 4.92 -7.45
N LYS A 61 -20.16 5.41 -7.75
CA LYS A 61 -21.30 5.38 -6.84
C LYS A 61 -21.88 3.97 -6.68
N ILE A 62 -21.95 3.18 -7.76
CA ILE A 62 -22.58 1.84 -7.73
C ILE A 62 -21.61 0.78 -7.20
N LEU A 63 -20.39 0.73 -7.74
CA LEU A 63 -19.43 -0.35 -7.48
C LEU A 63 -18.11 0.15 -6.86
N GLY A 64 -17.93 1.47 -6.73
CA GLY A 64 -16.71 2.02 -6.14
C GLY A 64 -16.70 1.89 -4.62
N LYS A 65 -15.52 1.65 -4.05
CA LYS A 65 -15.32 1.70 -2.60
C LYS A 65 -15.62 3.11 -2.07
N SER A 66 -16.23 3.18 -0.89
CA SER A 66 -16.43 4.44 -0.18
C SER A 66 -15.08 5.06 0.24
N LYS A 67 -15.05 6.38 0.43
CA LYS A 67 -13.85 7.07 0.94
C LYS A 67 -13.42 6.52 2.30
N GLU A 68 -14.39 6.27 3.18
CA GLU A 68 -14.15 5.73 4.52
C GLU A 68 -13.49 4.35 4.46
N THR A 69 -13.93 3.48 3.55
CA THR A 69 -13.33 2.16 3.35
C THR A 69 -11.87 2.29 2.89
N LEU A 70 -11.59 3.19 1.95
CA LEU A 70 -10.23 3.43 1.45
C LEU A 70 -9.30 3.96 2.55
N GLU A 71 -9.78 4.92 3.34
CA GLU A 71 -9.01 5.49 4.46
C GLU A 71 -8.75 4.45 5.55
N LYS A 72 -9.70 3.57 5.82
CA LYS A 72 -9.53 2.47 6.77
C LYS A 72 -8.47 1.47 6.29
N GLU A 73 -8.54 1.03 5.03
CA GLU A 73 -7.56 0.13 4.42
C GLU A 73 -6.15 0.76 4.44
N GLU A 74 -6.04 2.06 4.15
CA GLU A 74 -4.77 2.78 4.22
C GLU A 74 -4.21 2.83 5.65
N ARG A 75 -5.07 3.13 6.63
CA ARG A 75 -4.68 3.16 8.05
C ARG A 75 -4.21 1.78 8.53
N GLU A 76 -4.86 0.71 8.10
CA GLU A 76 -4.46 -0.66 8.42
C GLU A 76 -3.10 -1.01 7.82
N ARG A 77 -2.82 -0.60 6.58
CA ARG A 77 -1.48 -0.75 5.98
C ARG A 77 -0.40 -0.02 6.77
N ARG A 78 -0.67 1.19 7.26
CA ARG A 78 0.29 1.96 8.09
C ARG A 78 0.58 1.28 9.43
N LYS A 79 -0.38 0.58 10.03
CA LYS A 79 -0.16 -0.17 11.29
C LYS A 79 0.86 -1.29 11.14
N LEU A 80 1.06 -1.80 9.92
CA LEU A 80 2.04 -2.83 9.62
C LEU A 80 3.48 -2.35 9.85
N SER A 81 3.75 -1.06 9.67
CA SER A 81 5.04 -0.42 9.98
C SER A 81 4.99 0.20 11.37
N HIS A 82 5.36 -0.57 12.40
CA HIS A 82 5.30 -0.09 13.79
C HIS A 82 6.56 0.71 14.17
N PRO A 83 6.44 1.98 14.61
CA PRO A 83 7.60 2.85 14.91
C PRO A 83 8.53 2.37 16.03
N ALA A 84 8.04 1.50 16.92
CA ALA A 84 8.84 0.95 18.01
C ALA A 84 9.70 -0.24 17.56
N ASN A 85 9.49 -0.78 16.36
CA ASN A 85 10.29 -1.87 15.84
C ASN A 85 11.66 -1.34 15.37
N PHE A 86 12.70 -2.13 15.64
CA PHE A 86 14.06 -1.88 15.18
C PHE A 86 14.41 -2.85 14.05
N GLY A 87 15.15 -2.37 13.05
CA GLY A 87 15.59 -3.19 11.92
C GLY A 87 16.08 -2.34 10.76
N PRO A 88 16.31 -2.94 9.57
CA PRO A 88 16.91 -2.23 8.43
C PRO A 88 16.15 -0.95 8.06
N LYS A 89 16.89 0.13 7.73
CA LYS A 89 16.35 1.46 7.40
C LYS A 89 15.31 1.48 6.28
N LYS A 90 15.25 0.44 5.45
CA LYS A 90 14.20 0.28 4.43
C LYS A 90 12.80 0.18 5.02
N TYR A 91 12.66 -0.42 6.21
CA TYR A 91 11.36 -0.75 6.81
C TYR A 91 11.15 -0.17 8.20
N HIS A 92 12.23 0.23 8.88
CA HIS A 92 12.20 0.71 10.26
C HIS A 92 12.89 2.06 10.38
N LEU A 93 12.50 2.82 11.41
CA LEU A 93 13.06 4.14 11.68
C LEU A 93 14.47 4.06 12.27
N ARG A 94 14.75 2.99 13.01
CA ARG A 94 16.00 2.78 13.76
C ARG A 94 16.49 1.37 13.53
N GLU A 95 17.80 1.19 13.33
CA GLU A 95 18.41 -0.12 13.13
C GLU A 95 18.85 -0.74 14.44
N CYS A 96 19.45 0.07 15.30
CA CYS A 96 19.92 -0.36 16.60
C CYS A 96 19.44 0.59 17.70
N ILE A 97 19.22 0.06 18.90
CA ILE A 97 18.79 0.86 20.04
C ILE A 97 19.85 1.88 20.50
N CYS A 98 21.11 1.71 20.08
CA CYS A 98 22.16 2.70 20.35
C CYS A 98 21.92 4.07 19.71
N GLU A 99 20.96 4.18 18.78
CA GLU A 99 20.50 5.45 18.21
C GLU A 99 19.58 6.24 19.15
N VAL A 100 19.10 5.60 20.22
CA VAL A 100 18.22 6.23 21.21
C VAL A 100 19.07 6.89 22.30
N GLU A 101 18.86 8.18 22.53
CA GLU A 101 19.56 8.92 23.57
C GLU A 101 19.36 8.30 24.95
N GLY A 102 20.42 8.33 25.76
CA GLY A 102 20.46 7.68 27.08
C GLY A 102 20.76 6.18 27.05
N GLN A 103 20.76 5.53 25.87
CA GLN A 103 21.19 4.14 25.72
C GLN A 103 22.70 4.02 25.54
N VAL A 104 23.22 2.79 25.68
CA VAL A 104 24.64 2.52 25.47
C VAL A 104 25.00 2.75 23.99
N PRO A 105 25.98 3.61 23.68
CA PRO A 105 26.38 3.88 22.30
C PRO A 105 27.07 2.67 21.67
N CYS A 106 27.05 2.60 20.33
CA CYS A 106 27.72 1.53 19.60
C CYS A 106 29.25 1.59 19.84
N PRO A 107 29.92 0.46 20.14
CA PRO A 107 31.37 0.42 20.38
C PRO A 107 32.22 0.95 19.22
N ALA A 108 31.69 0.91 18.00
CA ALA A 108 32.34 1.45 16.80
C ALA A 108 32.43 2.98 16.81
N VAL A 109 31.51 3.65 17.51
CA VAL A 109 31.47 5.12 17.62
C VAL A 109 32.12 5.56 18.92
N VAL A 110 31.74 4.94 20.05
CA VAL A 110 32.27 5.26 21.37
C VAL A 110 32.79 3.97 22.02
N PRO A 111 34.11 3.83 22.20
CA PRO A 111 34.68 2.63 22.81
C PRO A 111 34.17 2.43 24.25
N LEU A 112 33.59 1.26 24.55
CA LEU A 112 33.03 0.95 25.87
C LEU A 112 34.11 0.94 26.98
N PRO A 113 33.77 1.12 28.27
CA PRO A 113 34.73 0.99 29.38
C PRO A 113 35.43 -0.37 29.41
N LYS A 114 36.66 -0.44 29.93
CA LYS A 114 37.48 -1.67 29.92
C LYS A 114 36.80 -2.79 30.70
N GLU A 115 36.12 -2.44 31.78
CA GLU A 115 35.37 -3.29 32.68
C GLU A 115 34.23 -4.01 31.96
N MET A 116 33.71 -3.47 30.85
CA MET A 116 32.65 -4.07 30.05
C MET A 116 33.16 -4.93 28.88
N ARG A 117 34.45 -4.84 28.52
CA ARG A 117 35.02 -5.55 27.37
C ARG A 117 35.54 -6.93 27.75
N GLY A 118 35.24 -7.94 26.94
CA GLY A 118 35.59 -9.35 27.19
C GLY A 118 37.09 -9.58 27.42
N LYS A 119 37.98 -8.94 26.65
CA LYS A 119 39.44 -9.06 26.78
C LYS A 119 39.96 -8.79 28.19
N TYR A 120 39.45 -7.74 28.85
CA TYR A 120 39.91 -7.38 30.20
C TYR A 120 39.23 -8.23 31.27
N LYS A 121 37.94 -8.57 31.10
CA LYS A 121 37.25 -9.49 32.03
C LYS A 121 37.92 -10.86 32.10
N ALA A 122 38.33 -11.42 30.96
CA ALA A 122 39.02 -12.71 30.90
C ALA A 122 40.38 -12.65 31.62
N ALA A 123 41.20 -11.63 31.32
CA ALA A 123 42.50 -11.45 31.96
C ALA A 123 42.45 -11.23 33.48
N VAL A 124 41.33 -10.72 34.02
CA VAL A 124 41.11 -10.60 35.47
C VAL A 124 40.72 -11.95 36.07
N LYS A 125 39.87 -12.73 35.39
CA LYS A 125 39.47 -14.07 35.82
C LYS A 125 40.62 -15.08 35.80
N ASP A 126 41.49 -15.03 34.80
CA ASP A 126 42.65 -15.93 34.71
C ASP A 126 43.73 -15.65 35.77
N LYS A 127 43.64 -14.49 36.45
CA LYS A 127 44.54 -14.08 37.53
C LYS A 127 43.94 -14.28 38.93
N ALA A 128 42.68 -14.68 39.02
CA ALA A 128 41.97 -14.96 40.27
C ALA A 128 41.99 -16.47 40.54
#